data_AF-A0A399ZG71-F1
#
_entry.id   AF-A0A399ZG71-F1
#
_cell.length_a   1.000
_cell.length_b   1.000
_cell.length_c   1.000
_cell.angle_alpha   90.00
_cell.angle_beta   90.00
_cell.angle_gamma   90.00
#
_symmetry.space_group_name_H-M   'P 1'
#
loop_
_entity.id
_entity.type
_entity.pdbx_description
1 polymer ?
#
loop_
_entity_poly.entity_id
_entity_poly.type
_entity_poly.pdbx_seq_one_letter_code
_entity_poly.pdbx_strand_id
1 'polypeptide(L)'
;IAAANPYITEGDLANAIGQLSPKLGGNIMQTLAEKWIEQGLEQGIEQGIEQGIEQGARRELLESIKAGLEIKFGEQGLFLLREISKIESLSILRTINTVLFRAKSLDEIKRVYQQNGAPANGTDDTNHTLN
;
A
#
# COMPACT_ATOMS: atom_id res chain seq x y z
N ILE A 1 -19.79 -27.66 13.89
CA ILE A 1 -19.52 -26.68 12.81
C ILE A 1 -20.72 -25.75 12.75
N ALA A 2 -20.73 -24.68 13.55
CA ALA A 2 -21.81 -23.70 13.55
C ALA A 2 -21.34 -22.52 12.69
N ALA A 3 -21.90 -22.41 11.49
CA ALA A 3 -21.60 -21.34 10.55
C ALA A 3 -22.06 -20.00 11.16
N ALA A 4 -21.12 -19.09 11.39
CA ALA A 4 -21.41 -17.71 11.75
C ALA A 4 -22.08 -17.02 10.55
N ASN A 5 -23.31 -16.58 10.74
CA ASN A 5 -24.17 -15.95 9.73
C ASN A 5 -23.71 -14.50 9.47
N PRO A 6 -23.48 -14.07 8.20
CA PRO A 6 -22.86 -12.78 7.86
C PRO A 6 -23.74 -11.52 8.00
N TYR A 7 -24.79 -11.52 8.82
CA TYR A 7 -25.74 -10.39 8.92
C TYR A 7 -26.24 -10.14 10.35
N ILE A 8 -25.34 -9.88 11.30
CA ILE A 8 -25.75 -9.19 12.53
C ILE A 8 -25.45 -7.72 12.31
N THR A 9 -26.50 -6.92 12.09
CA THR A 9 -26.37 -5.47 12.00
C THR A 9 -26.19 -4.87 13.40
N GLU A 10 -25.73 -3.62 13.47
CA GLU A 10 -25.67 -2.88 14.75
C GLU A 10 -27.05 -2.82 15.43
N GLY A 11 -28.13 -2.74 14.63
CA GLY A 11 -29.50 -2.78 15.11
C GLY A 11 -29.90 -4.13 15.72
N ASP A 12 -29.44 -5.24 15.15
CA ASP A 12 -29.69 -6.58 15.70
C ASP A 12 -28.97 -6.79 17.03
N LEU A 13 -27.75 -6.27 17.15
CA LEU A 13 -26.97 -6.30 18.38
C LEU A 13 -27.60 -5.42 19.47
N ALA A 14 -28.03 -4.21 19.12
CA ALA A 14 -28.71 -3.30 20.04
C ALA A 14 -30.03 -3.90 20.56
N ASN A 15 -30.83 -4.51 19.68
CA ASN A 15 -32.07 -5.19 20.06
C ASN A 15 -31.82 -6.40 20.96
N ALA A 16 -30.76 -7.18 20.71
CA ALA A 16 -30.38 -8.31 21.56
C ALA A 16 -29.93 -7.86 22.95
N ILE A 17 -29.14 -6.79 23.05
CA ILE A 17 -28.68 -6.23 24.33
C ILE A 17 -29.84 -5.58 25.09
N GLY A 18 -30.77 -4.92 24.39
CA GLY A 18 -31.95 -4.28 24.98
C GLY A 18 -32.97 -5.27 25.60
N GLN A 19 -32.94 -6.54 25.18
CA GLN A 19 -33.76 -7.61 25.78
C GLN A 19 -33.16 -8.17 27.10
N LEU A 20 -31.93 -7.80 27.44
CA LEU A 20 -31.28 -8.22 28.68
C LEU A 20 -31.64 -7.29 29.84
N SER A 21 -31.44 -7.76 31.07
CA SER A 21 -31.59 -6.89 32.25
C SER A 21 -30.59 -5.72 32.16
N PRO A 22 -30.94 -4.51 32.63
CA PRO A 22 -30.09 -3.33 32.50
C PRO A 22 -28.66 -3.52 33.01
N LYS A 23 -28.49 -4.29 34.10
CA LYS A 23 -27.18 -4.60 34.68
C LYS A 23 -26.35 -5.54 33.79
N LEU A 24 -26.98 -6.57 33.22
CA LEU A 24 -26.29 -7.53 32.34
C LEU A 24 -25.98 -6.91 30.97
N GLY A 25 -26.94 -6.15 30.40
CA GLY A 25 -26.74 -5.42 29.15
C GLY A 25 -25.64 -4.37 29.25
N GLY A 26 -25.57 -3.62 30.35
CA GLY A 26 -24.49 -2.67 30.61
C GLY A 26 -23.10 -3.31 30.69
N ASN A 27 -22.98 -4.44 31.40
CA ASN A 27 -21.72 -5.19 31.48
C ASN A 27 -21.27 -5.71 30.10
N ILE A 28 -22.19 -6.28 29.32
CA ILE A 28 -21.88 -6.78 27.97
C ILE A 28 -21.47 -5.63 27.05
N MET A 29 -22.17 -4.49 27.11
CA MET A 29 -21.84 -3.32 26.31
C MET A 29 -20.45 -2.77 26.67
N GLN A 30 -20.10 -2.73 27.95
CA GLN A 30 -18.76 -2.33 28.40
C GLN A 30 -17.68 -3.27 27.82
N THR A 31 -17.85 -4.59 27.94
CA THR A 31 -16.89 -5.56 27.39
C THR A 31 -16.78 -5.48 25.87
N LEU A 32 -17.89 -5.26 25.16
CA LEU A 32 -17.88 -5.06 23.71
C LEU A 32 -17.18 -3.77 23.32
N ALA A 33 -17.44 -2.67 24.04
CA ALA A 33 -16.77 -1.40 23.80
C ALA A 33 -15.25 -1.50 24.03
N GLU A 34 -14.83 -2.13 25.12
CA GLU A 34 -13.41 -2.41 25.40
C GLU A 34 -12.77 -3.20 24.26
N LYS A 35 -13.42 -4.28 23.81
CA LYS A 35 -12.95 -5.12 22.71
C LYS A 35 -12.88 -4.37 21.38
N TRP A 36 -13.87 -3.56 21.04
CA TRP A 36 -13.87 -2.78 19.80
C TRP A 36 -12.81 -1.68 19.80
N ILE A 37 -12.57 -1.04 20.95
CA ILE A 37 -11.49 -0.06 21.11
C ILE A 37 -10.14 -0.74 20.91
N GLU A 38 -9.94 -1.90 21.53
CA GLU A 38 -8.71 -2.70 21.38
C GLU A 38 -8.48 -3.09 19.91
N GLN A 39 -9.51 -3.64 19.26
CA GLN A 39 -9.44 -4.02 17.84
C GLN A 39 -9.19 -2.83 16.92
N GLY A 40 -9.86 -1.70 17.15
CA GLY A 40 -9.66 -0.49 16.36
C GLY A 40 -8.25 0.10 16.55
N LEU A 41 -7.71 0.05 17.76
CA LEU A 41 -6.35 0.46 18.05
C LEU A 41 -5.32 -0.45 17.37
N GLU A 42 -5.50 -1.77 17.47
CA GLU A 42 -4.62 -2.76 16.84
C GLU A 42 -4.58 -2.56 15.31
N GLN A 43 -5.75 -2.46 14.68
CA GLN A 43 -5.86 -2.21 13.23
C GLN A 43 -5.25 -0.85 12.83
N GLY A 44 -5.52 0.20 13.62
CA GLY A 44 -4.97 1.52 13.34
C GLY A 44 -3.45 1.57 13.45
N ILE A 45 -2.87 0.87 14.43
CA ILE A 45 -1.42 0.75 14.60
C ILE A 45 -0.82 -0.04 13.42
N GLU A 46 -1.40 -1.18 13.06
CA GLU A 46 -0.91 -2.01 11.95
C GLU A 46 -0.89 -1.23 10.64
N GLN A 47 -2.01 -0.59 10.28
CA GLN A 47 -2.11 0.25 9.08
C GLN A 47 -1.14 1.43 9.12
N GLY A 48 -1.01 2.10 10.27
CA GLY A 48 -0.11 3.23 10.43
C GLY A 48 1.36 2.84 10.27
N ILE A 49 1.76 1.68 10.81
CA ILE A 49 3.11 1.14 10.66
C ILE A 49 3.38 0.77 9.20
N GLU A 50 2.47 0.07 8.54
CA GLU A 50 2.62 -0.33 7.14
C GLU A 50 2.79 0.90 6.22
N GLN A 51 1.90 1.88 6.34
CA GLN A 51 1.99 3.13 5.59
C GLN A 51 3.28 3.90 5.91
N GLY A 52 3.68 3.96 7.18
CA GLY A 52 4.91 4.62 7.60
C GLY A 52 6.16 3.98 7.00
N ILE A 53 6.23 2.66 6.97
CA ILE A 53 7.33 1.90 6.37
C ILE A 53 7.38 2.15 4.86
N GLU A 54 6.24 2.08 4.17
CA GLU A 54 6.18 2.28 2.72
C GLU A 54 6.59 3.71 2.33
N GLN A 55 6.06 4.72 3.02
CA GLN A 55 6.43 6.13 2.80
C GLN A 55 7.89 6.40 3.12
N GLY A 56 8.43 5.77 4.18
CA GLY A 56 9.84 5.85 4.56
C GLY A 56 10.75 5.28 3.47
N ALA A 57 10.48 4.07 3.02
CA ALA A 57 11.23 3.41 1.94
C ALA A 57 11.16 4.21 0.63
N ARG A 58 9.99 4.77 0.31
CA ARG A 58 9.82 5.66 -0.85
C ARG A 58 10.72 6.88 -0.77
N ARG A 59 10.71 7.57 0.37
CA ARG A 59 11.49 8.79 0.58
C ARG A 59 12.99 8.50 0.49
N GLU A 60 13.44 7.44 1.13
CA GLU A 60 14.84 7.01 1.11
C GLU A 60 15.31 6.70 -0.32
N LEU A 61 14.51 5.98 -1.11
CA LEU A 61 14.82 5.71 -2.52
C LEU A 61 14.89 6.99 -3.36
N LEU A 62 13.96 7.92 -3.19
CA LEU A 62 13.97 9.18 -3.94
C LEU A 62 15.20 10.04 -3.60
N GLU A 63 15.58 10.13 -2.32
CA GLU A 63 16.80 10.84 -1.92
C GLU A 63 18.07 10.15 -2.44
N SER A 64 18.12 8.81 -2.40
CA SER A 64 19.23 8.03 -2.96
C SER A 64 19.36 8.24 -4.49
N ILE A 65 18.25 8.21 -5.22
CA ILE A 65 18.21 8.46 -6.65
C ILE A 65 18.64 9.89 -6.97
N LYS A 66 18.13 10.88 -6.22
CA LYS A 66 18.54 12.29 -6.35
C LYS A 66 20.05 12.44 -6.21
N ALA A 67 20.62 11.91 -5.13
CA ALA A 67 22.05 11.98 -4.89
C ALA A 67 22.86 11.27 -6.00
N GLY A 68 22.45 10.07 -6.41
CA GLY A 68 23.15 9.35 -7.48
C GLY A 68 23.06 10.04 -8.85
N LEU A 69 21.93 10.68 -9.16
CA LEU A 69 21.77 11.48 -10.38
C LEU A 69 22.68 12.70 -10.37
N GLU A 70 22.72 13.42 -9.26
CA GLU A 70 23.60 14.58 -9.07
C GLU A 70 25.08 14.18 -9.19
N ILE A 71 25.47 13.09 -8.54
CA ILE A 71 26.86 12.59 -8.56
C ILE A 71 27.30 12.18 -9.97
N LYS A 72 26.44 11.48 -10.74
CA LYS A 72 26.84 10.94 -12.06
C LYS A 72 26.61 11.90 -13.23
N PHE A 73 25.56 12.72 -13.17
CA PHE A 73 25.10 13.50 -14.31
C PHE A 73 24.94 15.00 -13.97
N GLY A 74 25.31 15.42 -12.75
CA GLY A 74 25.19 16.80 -12.30
C GLY A 74 23.74 17.28 -12.27
N GLU A 75 23.56 18.61 -12.35
CA GLU A 75 22.23 19.23 -12.35
C GLU A 75 21.32 18.72 -13.48
N GLN A 76 21.90 18.32 -14.62
CA GLN A 76 21.13 17.77 -15.74
C GLN A 76 20.38 16.48 -15.36
N GLY A 77 20.96 15.66 -14.47
CA GLY A 77 20.31 14.46 -13.96
C GLY A 77 19.10 14.79 -13.08
N LEU A 78 19.13 15.92 -12.35
CA LEU A 78 18.06 16.31 -11.44
C LEU A 78 16.74 16.64 -12.16
N PHE A 79 16.79 16.99 -13.45
CA PHE A 79 15.56 17.18 -14.25
C PHE A 79 14.67 15.93 -14.28
N LEU A 80 15.25 14.73 -14.18
CA LEU A 80 14.48 13.48 -14.12
C LEU A 80 13.66 13.33 -12.84
N LEU A 81 14.03 14.03 -11.75
CA LEU A 81 13.30 13.92 -10.48
C LEU A 81 11.86 14.38 -10.59
N ARG A 82 11.55 15.32 -11.51
CA ARG A 82 10.17 15.75 -11.76
C ARG A 82 9.28 14.60 -12.24
N GLU A 83 9.85 13.67 -13.00
CA GLU A 83 9.15 12.49 -13.50
C GLU A 83 9.21 11.35 -12.46
N ILE A 84 10.40 11.08 -11.93
CA ILE A 84 10.64 9.97 -11.00
C ILE A 84 9.85 10.12 -9.69
N SER A 85 9.71 11.33 -9.15
CA SER A 85 8.93 11.60 -7.92
C SER A 85 7.44 11.25 -8.04
N LYS A 86 6.89 11.21 -9.25
CA LYS A 86 5.50 10.83 -9.52
C LYS A 86 5.29 9.32 -9.60
N ILE A 87 6.35 8.52 -9.68
CA ILE A 87 6.26 7.07 -9.81
C ILE A 87 5.91 6.46 -8.47
N GLU A 88 4.69 5.99 -8.24
CA GLU A 88 4.28 5.41 -6.94
C GLU A 88 4.95 4.06 -6.64
N SER A 89 5.21 3.24 -7.68
CA SER A 89 5.79 1.91 -7.52
C SER A 89 7.21 1.93 -6.93
N LEU A 90 7.34 1.42 -5.69
CA LEU A 90 8.63 1.19 -5.04
C LEU A 90 9.54 0.27 -5.87
N SER A 91 8.98 -0.71 -6.57
CA SER A 91 9.75 -1.64 -7.39
C SER A 91 10.47 -0.90 -8.53
N ILE A 92 9.75 -0.04 -9.25
CA ILE A 92 10.35 0.78 -10.31
C ILE A 92 11.42 1.72 -9.74
N LEU A 93 11.17 2.35 -8.58
CA LEU A 93 12.19 3.20 -7.93
C LEU A 93 13.45 2.41 -7.55
N ARG A 94 13.32 1.18 -7.03
CA ARG A 94 14.47 0.31 -6.75
C ARG A 94 15.24 -0.05 -8.01
N THR A 95 14.55 -0.34 -9.11
CA THR A 95 15.18 -0.62 -10.41
C THR A 95 15.94 0.60 -10.93
N ILE A 96 15.34 1.79 -10.86
CA ILE A 96 16.01 3.05 -11.21
C ILE A 96 17.29 3.19 -10.40
N ASN A 97 17.21 3.05 -9.06
CA ASN A 97 18.37 3.20 -8.19
C ASN A 97 19.49 2.19 -8.52
N THR A 98 19.12 0.94 -8.86
CA THR A 98 20.08 -0.11 -9.24
C THR A 98 20.76 0.18 -10.58
N VAL A 99 19.99 0.63 -11.57
CA VAL A 99 20.50 0.93 -12.93
C VAL A 99 21.33 2.21 -12.93
N LEU A 100 20.96 3.20 -12.10
CA LEU A 100 21.58 4.52 -12.01
C LEU A 100 23.11 4.45 -11.93
N PHE A 101 23.67 3.57 -11.09
CA PHE A 101 25.12 3.48 -10.91
C PHE A 101 25.87 2.88 -12.10
N ARG A 102 25.20 2.14 -12.98
CA ARG A 102 25.80 1.53 -14.18
C ARG A 102 25.46 2.26 -15.47
N ALA A 103 24.39 3.06 -15.46
CA ALA A 103 23.93 3.79 -16.62
C ALA A 103 25.03 4.72 -17.17
N LYS A 104 25.16 4.74 -18.49
CA LYS A 104 26.09 5.63 -19.21
C LYS A 104 25.41 6.92 -19.69
N SER A 105 24.08 6.96 -19.65
CA SER A 105 23.28 8.09 -20.11
C SER A 105 21.98 8.24 -19.31
N LEU A 106 21.41 9.45 -19.30
CA LEU A 106 20.11 9.71 -18.70
C LEU A 106 18.98 8.95 -19.42
N ASP A 107 19.12 8.67 -20.71
CA ASP A 107 18.11 7.95 -21.49
C ASP A 107 18.00 6.48 -21.08
N GLU A 108 19.10 5.84 -20.68
CA GLU A 108 19.06 4.49 -20.10
C GLU A 108 18.21 4.45 -18.82
N ILE A 109 18.25 5.52 -18.01
CA ILE A 109 17.46 5.63 -16.78
C ILE A 109 15.98 5.88 -17.13
N LYS A 110 15.70 6.79 -18.08
CA LYS A 110 14.33 7.08 -18.54
C LYS A 110 13.57 5.84 -19.00
N ARG A 111 14.24 4.95 -19.76
CA ARG A 111 13.63 3.73 -20.28
C ARG A 111 13.05 2.84 -19.18
N VAL A 112 13.65 2.82 -17.99
CA VAL A 112 13.20 1.99 -16.87
C VAL A 112 11.75 2.29 -16.49
N TYR A 113 11.34 3.56 -16.44
CA TYR A 113 9.98 3.92 -16.03
C TYR A 113 9.05 4.27 -17.19
N GLN A 114 9.59 4.55 -18.39
CA GLN A 114 8.77 4.75 -19.58
C GLN A 114 8.27 3.41 -20.17
N GLN A 115 9.05 2.34 -20.09
CA GLN A 115 8.63 1.01 -20.57
C GLN A 115 7.73 0.28 -19.56
N ASN A 116 7.89 0.57 -18.27
CA ASN A 116 7.07 0.01 -17.19
C ASN A 116 5.89 0.94 -16.79
N GLY A 117 5.68 2.03 -17.54
CA GLY A 117 4.62 3.01 -17.31
C GLY A 117 3.35 2.81 -18.16
N ALA A 118 3.29 1.76 -18.98
CA ALA A 118 2.08 1.38 -19.68
C ALA A 118 1.21 0.48 -18.78
N PRO A 119 -0.12 0.70 -18.69
CA PRO A 119 -0.99 -0.35 -18.19
C PRO A 119 -0.80 -1.58 -19.08
N ALA A 120 -0.57 -2.74 -18.47
CA ALA A 120 -0.62 -4.01 -19.16
C ALA A 120 -2.05 -4.23 -19.69
N ASN A 121 -2.33 -3.72 -20.88
CA ASN A 121 -3.52 -4.05 -21.66
C ASN A 121 -3.08 -4.83 -22.90
N GLY A 122 -3.53 -6.09 -22.98
CA GLY A 122 -3.60 -6.84 -24.23
C GLY A 122 -2.51 -7.88 -24.45
N THR A 123 -2.61 -9.00 -23.75
CA THR A 123 -2.59 -10.29 -24.44
C THR A 123 -3.89 -10.99 -24.10
N ASP A 124 -4.96 -10.60 -24.81
CA ASP A 124 -5.97 -11.57 -25.22
C ASP A 124 -5.36 -12.32 -26.41
N ASP A 125 -5.25 -13.64 -26.28
CA ASP A 125 -5.35 -14.63 -27.36
C ASP A 125 -4.83 -15.97 -26.84
N THR A 126 -5.73 -16.79 -26.30
CA THR A 126 -6.15 -18.04 -26.96
C THR A 126 -7.12 -18.80 -26.06
N ASN A 127 -8.39 -18.63 -26.39
CA ASN A 127 -9.41 -19.64 -26.15
C ASN A 127 -9.02 -20.94 -26.91
N HIS A 128 -9.43 -22.10 -26.37
CA HIS A 128 -9.31 -23.48 -26.88
C HIS A 128 -7.92 -24.16 -26.74
N THR A 129 -7.77 -25.36 -26.15
CA THR A 129 -8.56 -26.59 -26.34
C THR A 129 -8.24 -27.63 -25.24
N LEU A 130 -9.28 -28.35 -24.78
CA LEU A 130 -9.33 -29.78 -24.39
C LEU A 130 -8.24 -30.37 -23.47
N ASN A 131 -8.62 -30.72 -22.23
CA ASN A 131 -8.84 -32.12 -21.80
C ASN A 131 -9.55 -32.16 -20.44
#